data_AF-A0A9X0WKG0-F1
#
_entry.id   AF-A0A9X0WKG0-F1
#
_cell.length_a   1.000
_cell.length_b   1.000
_cell.length_c   1.000
_cell.angle_alpha   90.00
_cell.angle_beta   90.00
_cell.angle_gamma   90.00
#
_symmetry.space_group_name_H-M   'P 1'
#
loop_
_entity.id
_entity.type
_entity.pdbx_description
1 polymer ?
#
loop_
_entity_poly.entity_id
_entity_poly.type
_entity_poly.pdbx_seq_one_letter_code
_entity_poly.pdbx_strand_id
1 'polypeptide(L)'
;MDMMRIGTMGAAIAILGVAVGCTTGGLSGTLPAVTNPSEAANITLYRDGTLPGWFTTIVVDLNDREIYRVGRNEAFSFAVDPGQYLLVYRIGFNECRKVVWVEPRENVRVRLSPICSV
;
A
#
# COMPACT_ATOMS: atom_id res chain seq x y z
N MET A 1 -38.04 46.33 -13.87
CA MET A 1 -36.89 47.19 -14.15
C MET A 1 -36.26 47.46 -12.78
N ASP A 2 -35.20 46.82 -12.31
CA ASP A 2 -34.07 46.07 -12.88
C ASP A 2 -33.58 45.12 -11.76
N MET A 3 -33.54 43.80 -11.91
CA MET A 3 -32.46 43.01 -12.49
C MET A 3 -31.03 43.52 -12.21
N MET A 4 -30.42 43.08 -11.10
CA MET A 4 -28.97 42.86 -11.07
C MET A 4 -28.60 41.71 -10.13
N ARG A 5 -28.25 40.58 -10.76
CA ARG A 5 -27.55 39.43 -10.16
C ARG A 5 -26.11 39.85 -9.85
N ILE A 6 -25.62 39.59 -8.63
CA ILE A 6 -24.17 39.50 -8.34
C ILE A 6 -23.98 38.23 -7.53
N GLY A 7 -23.63 37.16 -8.23
CA GLY A 7 -22.99 36.00 -7.64
C GLY A 7 -21.49 36.23 -7.60
N THR A 8 -20.83 35.67 -6.59
CA THR A 8 -19.51 35.04 -6.71
C THR A 8 -19.37 34.12 -5.52
N MET A 9 -19.48 32.83 -5.80
CA MET A 9 -19.11 31.74 -4.91
C MET A 9 -17.63 31.92 -4.54
N GLY A 10 -17.35 32.24 -3.28
CA GLY A 10 -16.00 32.21 -2.73
C GLY A 10 -15.57 30.75 -2.59
N ALA A 11 -14.83 30.26 -3.59
CA ALA A 11 -14.21 28.94 -3.53
C ALA A 11 -13.15 28.93 -2.42
N ALA A 12 -13.43 28.21 -1.33
CA ALA A 12 -12.42 27.88 -0.33
C ALA A 12 -11.41 26.91 -0.97
N ILE A 13 -10.25 27.42 -1.34
CA ILE A 13 -9.10 26.61 -1.76
C ILE A 13 -8.56 25.95 -0.49
N ALA A 14 -9.05 24.75 -0.19
CA ALA A 14 -8.45 23.88 0.81
C ALA A 14 -7.13 23.34 0.24
N ILE A 15 -6.03 23.98 0.61
CA ILE A 15 -4.68 23.47 0.38
C ILE A 15 -4.52 22.24 1.27
N LEU A 16 -4.81 21.07 0.73
CA LEU A 16 -4.46 19.79 1.34
C LEU A 16 -2.93 19.72 1.38
N GLY A 17 -2.37 20.04 2.55
CA GLY A 17 -0.96 19.79 2.84
C GLY A 17 -0.70 18.29 2.72
N VAL A 18 -0.11 17.88 1.60
CA VAL A 18 0.44 16.54 1.46
C VAL A 18 1.61 16.47 2.42
N ALA A 19 1.39 15.92 3.61
CA ALA A 19 2.46 15.48 4.46
C ALA A 19 3.22 14.40 3.67
N VAL A 20 4.31 14.80 3.01
CA VAL A 20 5.31 13.90 2.48
C VAL A 20 5.98 13.25 3.69
N GLY A 21 5.34 12.19 4.21
CA GLY A 21 6.05 11.25 5.06
C GLY A 21 7.22 10.73 4.22
N CYS A 22 8.45 10.83 4.74
CA CYS A 22 9.60 10.24 4.09
C CYS A 22 9.39 8.73 4.00
N THR A 23 8.93 8.22 2.84
CA THR A 23 8.98 6.80 2.55
C THR A 23 10.45 6.43 2.38
N THR A 24 10.89 5.41 3.10
CA THR A 24 12.26 4.88 2.95
C THR A 24 12.30 3.73 1.95
N GLY A 25 11.13 3.19 1.65
CA GLY A 25 10.83 2.27 0.58
C GLY A 25 10.40 2.94 -0.72
N GLY A 26 9.90 2.11 -1.64
CA GLY A 26 9.42 2.56 -2.94
C GLY A 26 8.91 1.42 -3.82
N LEU A 27 8.17 1.81 -4.87
CA LEU A 27 7.69 0.91 -5.90
C LEU A 27 8.91 0.32 -6.65
N SER A 28 8.96 -1.00 -6.75
CA SER A 28 10.11 -1.71 -7.31
C SER A 28 9.74 -2.61 -8.50
N GLY A 29 8.45 -2.70 -8.82
CA GLY A 29 7.95 -3.40 -10.00
C GLY A 29 6.51 -2.97 -10.33
N THR A 30 5.79 -3.83 -11.05
CA THR A 30 4.43 -3.52 -11.52
C THR A 30 3.38 -4.15 -10.62
N LEU A 31 2.40 -3.34 -10.22
CA LEU A 31 1.24 -3.84 -9.48
C LEU A 31 0.34 -4.69 -10.40
N PRO A 32 -0.37 -5.69 -9.84
CA PRO A 32 -1.38 -6.42 -10.60
C PRO A 32 -2.43 -5.45 -11.15
N ALA A 33 -2.85 -5.67 -12.40
CA ALA A 33 -3.96 -4.93 -12.96
C ALA A 33 -5.26 -5.38 -12.30
N VAL A 34 -6.13 -4.43 -11.98
CA VAL A 34 -7.47 -4.70 -11.46
C VAL A 34 -8.43 -4.79 -12.64
N THR A 35 -9.09 -5.93 -12.79
CA THR A 35 -10.02 -6.21 -13.88
C THR A 35 -11.41 -5.64 -13.58
N ASN A 36 -11.87 -5.78 -12.33
CA ASN A 36 -13.17 -5.26 -11.90
C ASN A 36 -13.02 -4.26 -10.73
N PRO A 37 -12.98 -2.94 -11.01
CA PRO A 37 -12.77 -1.94 -9.96
C PRO A 37 -13.91 -1.88 -8.93
N SER A 38 -15.11 -2.38 -9.27
CA SER A 38 -16.24 -2.41 -8.34
C SER A 38 -16.13 -3.51 -7.27
N GLU A 39 -15.31 -4.53 -7.54
CA GLU A 39 -15.05 -5.67 -6.65
C GLU A 39 -13.65 -5.62 -6.04
N ALA A 40 -12.83 -4.67 -6.47
CA ALA A 40 -11.44 -4.53 -6.04
C ALA A 40 -11.32 -4.48 -4.52
N ALA A 41 -10.36 -5.24 -4.02
CA ALA A 41 -9.98 -5.26 -2.64
C ALA A 41 -8.65 -4.54 -2.44
N ASN A 42 -8.38 -4.08 -1.22
CA ASN A 42 -7.13 -3.39 -0.89
C ASN A 42 -6.27 -4.24 0.02
N ILE A 43 -5.02 -4.44 -0.36
CA ILE A 43 -3.99 -5.00 0.50
C ILE A 43 -3.13 -3.84 1.00
N THR A 44 -3.00 -3.72 2.32
CA THR A 44 -2.07 -2.80 2.97
C THR A 44 -0.95 -3.58 3.62
N LEU A 45 0.25 -3.45 3.06
CA LEU A 45 1.49 -3.94 3.63
C LEU A 45 2.01 -2.91 4.61
N TYR A 46 2.42 -3.33 5.81
CA TYR A 46 3.03 -2.40 6.74
C TYR A 46 4.16 -3.04 7.51
N ARG A 47 5.19 -2.26 7.81
CA ARG A 47 6.33 -2.69 8.61
C ARG A 47 6.51 -1.77 9.81
N ASP A 48 6.51 -2.36 10.99
CA ASP A 48 6.77 -1.63 12.23
C ASP A 48 8.23 -1.20 12.36
N GLY A 49 8.49 -0.25 13.26
CA GLY A 49 9.80 0.33 13.54
C GLY A 49 10.81 -0.57 14.26
N THR A 50 10.70 -1.89 14.18
CA THR A 50 11.56 -2.85 14.88
C THR A 50 13.04 -2.67 14.53
N LEU A 51 13.94 -2.93 15.50
CA LEU A 51 15.40 -2.78 15.36
C LEU A 51 16.05 -3.66 14.27
N PRO A 52 15.65 -4.94 14.09
CA PRO A 52 16.25 -5.77 13.04
C PRO A 52 16.04 -5.19 11.64
N GLY A 53 17.15 -5.01 10.94
CA GLY A 53 17.16 -4.46 9.59
C GLY A 53 16.79 -2.97 9.51
N TRP A 54 17.15 -2.18 10.52
CA TRP A 54 16.88 -0.74 10.60
C TRP A 54 17.19 0.06 9.32
N PHE A 55 18.25 -0.32 8.60
CA PHE A 55 18.71 0.35 7.38
C PHE A 55 18.33 -0.37 6.07
N THR A 56 17.67 -1.52 6.14
CA THR A 56 17.26 -2.28 4.94
C THR A 56 15.76 -2.22 4.78
N THR A 57 15.28 -2.12 3.54
CA THR A 57 13.86 -2.32 3.21
C THR A 57 13.50 -3.81 3.24
N ILE A 58 12.22 -4.13 3.41
CA ILE A 58 11.68 -5.46 3.12
C ILE A 58 11.28 -5.48 1.65
N VAL A 59 11.85 -6.38 0.86
CA VAL A 59 11.42 -6.60 -0.52
C VAL A 59 10.18 -7.47 -0.52
N VAL A 60 9.15 -7.09 -1.27
CA VAL A 60 7.88 -7.82 -1.32
C VAL A 60 7.55 -8.24 -2.73
N ASP A 61 7.30 -9.53 -2.87
CA ASP A 61 6.86 -10.18 -4.09
C ASP A 61 5.40 -10.65 -3.92
N LEU A 62 4.58 -10.44 -4.94
CA LEU A 62 3.21 -10.92 -5.05
C LEU A 62 3.13 -11.86 -6.25
N ASN A 63 2.77 -13.12 -6.03
CA ASN A 63 2.75 -14.15 -7.07
C ASN A 63 4.06 -14.16 -7.89
N ASP A 64 5.20 -14.25 -7.20
CA ASP A 64 6.55 -14.30 -7.76
C ASP A 64 7.00 -13.05 -8.54
N ARG A 65 6.34 -11.90 -8.32
CA ARG A 65 6.74 -10.61 -8.89
C ARG A 65 7.00 -9.59 -7.81
N GLU A 66 8.20 -9.01 -7.79
CA GLU A 66 8.54 -7.89 -6.91
C GLU A 66 7.61 -6.71 -7.19
N ILE A 67 6.89 -6.24 -6.17
CA ILE A 67 5.94 -5.13 -6.29
C ILE A 67 6.47 -3.88 -5.60
N TYR A 68 7.10 -4.03 -4.43
CA TYR A 68 7.40 -2.90 -3.56
C TYR A 68 8.51 -3.24 -2.57
N ARG A 69 9.25 -2.22 -2.16
CA ARG A 69 10.22 -2.28 -1.06
C ARG A 69 9.66 -1.49 0.11
N VAL A 70 9.33 -2.13 1.22
CA VAL A 70 8.72 -1.48 2.38
C VAL A 70 9.80 -1.02 3.37
N GLY A 71 9.85 0.28 3.58
CA GLY A 71 10.72 0.95 4.54
C GLY A 71 10.30 0.75 6.00
N ARG A 72 11.06 1.37 6.91
CA ARG A 72 10.76 1.33 8.35
C ARG A 72 9.60 2.29 8.68
N ASN A 73 8.65 1.85 9.51
CA ASN A 73 7.43 2.60 9.83
C ASN A 73 6.64 3.00 8.58
N GLU A 74 6.75 2.20 7.52
CA GLU A 74 6.10 2.47 6.25
C GLU A 74 4.92 1.53 6.06
N ALA A 75 3.88 2.07 5.42
CA ALA A 75 2.76 1.30 4.92
C ALA A 75 2.56 1.61 3.44
N PHE A 76 2.21 0.58 2.68
CA PHE A 76 1.93 0.66 1.25
C PHE A 76 0.64 -0.09 0.96
N SER A 77 -0.31 0.60 0.34
CA SER A 77 -1.61 0.06 -0.03
C SER A 77 -1.75 -0.01 -1.55
N PHE A 78 -2.30 -1.11 -2.04
CA PHE A 78 -2.61 -1.30 -3.45
C PHE A 78 -3.88 -2.14 -3.63
N ALA A 79 -4.55 -1.92 -4.75
CA ALA A 79 -5.75 -2.64 -5.11
C ALA A 79 -5.42 -3.94 -5.86
N VAL A 80 -6.23 -4.97 -5.64
CA VAL A 80 -6.15 -6.28 -6.29
C VAL A 80 -7.56 -6.77 -6.63
N ASP A 81 -7.67 -7.63 -7.64
CA ASP A 81 -8.89 -8.40 -7.84
C ASP A 81 -9.09 -9.39 -6.67
N PRO A 82 -10.32 -9.78 -6.31
CA PRO A 82 -10.56 -10.79 -5.28
C PRO A 82 -9.92 -12.14 -5.64
N GLY A 83 -9.37 -12.84 -4.64
CA GLY A 83 -8.73 -14.13 -4.88
C GLY A 83 -7.65 -14.50 -3.87
N GLN A 84 -6.85 -15.50 -4.24
CA GLN A 84 -5.73 -15.99 -3.45
C GLN A 84 -4.42 -15.45 -3.99
N TYR A 85 -3.60 -14.90 -3.09
CA TYR A 85 -2.29 -14.34 -3.42
C TYR A 85 -1.20 -14.98 -2.58
N LEU A 86 -0.08 -15.32 -3.22
CA LEU A 86 1.15 -15.67 -2.52
C LEU A 86 1.97 -14.41 -2.30
N LEU A 87 2.08 -13.99 -1.05
CA LEU A 87 2.96 -12.92 -0.62
C LEU A 87 4.28 -13.52 -0.14
N VAL A 88 5.37 -13.19 -0.82
CA VAL A 88 6.73 -13.53 -0.38
C VAL A 88 7.42 -12.24 0.01
N TYR A 89 8.10 -12.21 1.16
CA TYR A 89 8.82 -11.01 1.56
C TYR A 89 10.18 -11.35 2.18
N ARG A 90 11.18 -10.53 1.85
CA ARG A 90 12.60 -10.82 2.04
C ARG A 90 13.30 -9.67 2.75
N ILE A 91 14.15 -10.01 3.72
CA ILE A 91 15.03 -9.07 4.42
C ILE A 91 16.39 -9.71 4.69
N GLY A 92 17.44 -9.20 4.04
CA GLY A 92 18.75 -9.86 4.04
C GLY A 92 18.64 -11.29 3.50
N PHE A 93 19.02 -12.28 4.31
CA PHE A 93 18.94 -13.71 3.99
C PHE A 93 17.66 -14.41 4.50
N ASN A 94 16.73 -13.67 5.12
CA ASN A 94 15.48 -14.23 5.59
C ASN A 94 14.40 -14.03 4.53
N GLU A 95 13.67 -15.11 4.22
CA GLU A 95 12.52 -15.12 3.33
C GLU A 95 11.32 -15.70 4.08
N CYS A 96 10.20 -14.98 4.03
CA CYS A 96 8.94 -15.41 4.60
C CYS A 96 7.87 -15.50 3.51
N ARG A 97 6.96 -16.46 3.65
CA ARG A 97 5.89 -16.72 2.69
C ARG A 97 4.55 -16.73 3.41
N LYS A 98 3.54 -16.09 2.83
CA LYS A 98 2.18 -16.04 3.37
C LYS A 98 1.16 -16.10 2.26
N VAL A 99 0.16 -16.95 2.40
CA VAL A 99 -1.02 -16.92 1.55
C VAL A 99 -2.00 -15.89 2.11
N VAL A 100 -2.45 -14.99 1.24
CA VAL A 100 -3.46 -13.97 1.56
C VAL A 100 -4.69 -14.27 0.72
N TRP A 101 -5.80 -14.57 1.40
CA TRP A 101 -7.12 -14.67 0.79
C TRP A 101 -7.77 -13.30 0.87
N VAL A 102 -8.38 -12.87 -0.23
CA VAL A 102 -8.97 -11.54 -0.34
C VAL A 102 -10.35 -11.66 -0.95
N GLU A 103 -11.35 -11.21 -0.21
CA GLU A 103 -12.75 -11.17 -0.62
C GLU A 103 -13.09 -9.86 -1.38
N PRO A 104 -14.17 -9.83 -2.17
CA PRO A 104 -14.61 -8.61 -2.85
C PRO A 104 -14.80 -7.43 -1.90
N ARG A 105 -14.18 -6.29 -2.24
CA ARG A 105 -14.24 -5.04 -1.45
C ARG A 105 -13.63 -5.13 -0.05
N GLU A 106 -12.83 -6.16 0.23
CA GLU A 106 -12.15 -6.33 1.50
C GLU A 106 -10.93 -5.38 1.64
N ASN A 107 -10.58 -5.04 2.88
CA ASN A 107 -9.35 -4.33 3.20
C ASN A 107 -8.48 -5.19 4.12
N VAL A 108 -7.47 -5.84 3.55
CA VAL A 108 -6.57 -6.75 4.27
C VAL A 108 -5.31 -6.00 4.69
N ARG A 109 -4.93 -6.14 5.96
CA ARG A 109 -3.68 -5.58 6.48
C ARG A 109 -2.69 -6.68 6.77
N VAL A 110 -1.53 -6.62 6.11
CA VAL A 110 -0.46 -7.61 6.29
C VAL A 110 0.74 -6.95 6.95
N ARG A 111 1.02 -7.41 8.17
CA ARG A 111 2.22 -7.04 8.91
C ARG A 111 3.43 -7.75 8.32
N LEU A 112 4.45 -6.98 7.95
CA LEU A 112 5.75 -7.48 7.54
C LEU A 112 6.70 -7.44 8.74
N SER A 113 7.06 -8.62 9.22
CA SER A 113 8.01 -8.78 10.32
C SER A 113 9.38 -9.16 9.75
N PRO A 114 10.51 -8.68 10.33
CA PRO A 114 11.83 -9.16 9.93
C PRO A 114 12.06 -10.66 10.20
N ILE A 115 11.25 -11.23 11.09
CA ILE A 115 11.31 -12.64 11.50
C ILE A 115 10.03 -13.31 11.01
N CYS A 116 10.17 -14.46 10.35
CA CYS A 116 9.04 -15.26 9.92
C CYS A 116 8.33 -15.84 11.14
N SER A 117 7.17 -15.27 11.48
CA SER A 117 6.23 -15.90 12.41
C SER A 117 5.30 -16.80 11.60
N VAL A 118 5.15 -18.05 12.05
CA VAL A 118 4.09 -18.96 11.60
C VAL A 118 2.70 -18.44 11.97
#